data_AF-A0A2G9UEN8-F1
#
_entry.id   AF-A0A2G9UEN8-F1
#
_cell.length_a   1.000
_cell.length_b   1.000
_cell.length_c   1.000
_cell.angle_alpha   90.00
_cell.angle_beta   90.00
_cell.angle_gamma   90.00
#
_symmetry.space_group_name_H-M   'P 1'
#
loop_
_entity.id
_entity.type
_entity.pdbx_description
1 polymer ?
#
loop_
_entity_poly.entity_id
_entity_poly.type
_entity_poly.pdbx_seq_one_letter_code
_entity_poly.pdbx_strand_id
1 'polypeptide(L)' 'MASKGNDGQFVANLILGWKKDKNFKRAVHQFQRLNCKSLGREIRESASRRPHYYSMRRHNQRRML' A
#
# COMPACT_ATOMS: atom_id res chain seq x y z
N MET A 1 -1.68 -11.64 10.41
CA MET A 1 -2.58 -11.40 9.25
C MET A 1 -2.70 -12.69 8.47
N ALA A 2 -3.89 -13.03 8.00
CA ALA A 2 -4.13 -14.29 7.28
C ALA A 2 -4.95 -14.06 6.01
N SER A 3 -4.65 -14.84 4.99
CA SER A 3 -5.49 -14.96 3.80
C SER A 3 -6.34 -16.22 3.92
N LYS A 4 -7.60 -16.14 3.52
CA LYS A 4 -8.49 -17.30 3.46
C LYS A 4 -8.26 -18.00 2.13
N GLY A 5 -7.77 -19.24 2.18
CA GLY A 5 -7.70 -20.12 1.03
C GLY A 5 -9.08 -20.59 0.60
N ASN A 6 -9.18 -21.10 -0.63
CA ASN A 6 -10.44 -21.60 -1.19
C ASN A 6 -11.01 -22.78 -0.38
N ASP A 7 -10.15 -23.56 0.27
CA ASP A 7 -10.53 -24.72 1.09
C ASP A 7 -10.96 -24.33 2.52
N GLY A 8 -11.17 -23.03 2.77
CA GLY A 8 -11.58 -22.51 4.07
C GLY A 8 -10.46 -22.41 5.10
N GLN A 9 -9.25 -22.90 4.80
CA GLN A 9 -8.08 -22.74 5.67
C GLN A 9 -7.53 -21.31 5.64
N PHE A 10 -7.07 -20.85 6.79
CA PHE A 10 -6.41 -19.55 6.92
C PHE A 10 -4.90 -19.73 6.84
N VAL A 11 -4.28 -19.20 5.80
CA VAL A 11 -2.83 -19.19 5.65
C VAL A 11 -2.30 -17.88 6.22
N ALA A 12 -1.45 -17.98 7.24
CA ALA A 12 -0.81 -16.82 7.85
C ALA A 12 0.28 -16.27 6.92
N ASN A 13 0.10 -15.03 6.44
CA ASN A 13 1.06 -14.38 5.55
C ASN A 13 2.09 -13.54 6.32
N LEU A 14 1.73 -13.12 7.53
CA LEU A 14 2.63 -12.36 8.40
C LEU A 14 2.31 -12.66 9.86
N ILE A 15 3.32 -13.15 10.56
CA ILE A 15 3.30 -13.42 12.00
C ILE A 15 4.24 -12.42 12.67
N LEU A 16 3.72 -11.68 13.64
CA LEU A 16 4.47 -10.70 14.43
C LEU A 16 4.18 -10.96 15.90
N GLY A 17 5.21 -10.81 16.75
CA GLY A 17 5.02 -10.83 18.19
C GLY A 17 4.11 -9.67 18.63
N TRP A 18 3.15 -9.96 19.50
CA TRP A 18 2.22 -8.93 19.99
C TRP A 18 2.95 -7.91 20.85
N LYS A 19 2.93 -6.65 20.43
CA LYS A 19 3.51 -5.53 21.19
C LYS A 19 2.39 -4.66 21.77
N LYS A 20 2.53 -4.24 23.03
CA LYS A 20 1.58 -3.32 23.70
C LYS A 20 1.67 -1.86 23.20
N ASP A 21 2.57 -1.58 22.26
CA ASP A 21 2.82 -0.26 21.69
C ASP A 21 1.59 0.31 20.96
N LYS A 22 1.29 1.60 21.19
CA LYS A 22 0.15 2.32 20.59
C LYS A 22 0.27 2.44 19.07
N ASN A 23 1.48 2.66 18.56
CA ASN A 23 1.77 2.73 17.13
C ASN A 23 1.58 1.36 16.47
N PHE A 24 1.98 0.28 17.15
CA PHE A 24 1.77 -1.08 16.67
C PHE A 24 0.29 -1.39 16.48
N LYS A 25 -0.54 -1.09 17.49
CA LYS A 25 -2.01 -1.27 17.39
C LYS A 25 -2.60 -0.42 16.26
N ARG A 26 -2.19 0.84 16.15
CA ARG A 26 -2.66 1.75 15.09
C ARG A 26 -2.31 1.22 13.70
N ALA A 27 -1.10 0.71 13.50
CA ALA A 27 -0.66 0.11 12.25
C ALA A 27 -1.50 -1.13 11.91
N VAL A 28 -1.73 -2.04 12.86
CA VAL A 28 -2.57 -3.24 12.64
C VAL A 28 -3.98 -2.85 12.19
N HIS A 29 -4.60 -1.86 12.84
CA HIS A 29 -5.92 -1.35 12.45
C HIS A 29 -5.92 -0.71 11.05
N GLN A 30 -4.85 0.02 10.69
CA GLN A 30 -4.72 0.60 9.35
C GLN A 30 -4.59 -0.49 8.29
N PHE A 31 -3.78 -1.53 8.52
CA PHE A 31 -3.65 -2.67 7.60
C PHE A 31 -4.97 -3.43 7.43
N GLN A 32 -5.77 -3.58 8.47
CA GLN A 32 -7.11 -4.18 8.36
C GLN A 32 -8.08 -3.35 7.51
N ARG A 33 -7.95 -2.02 7.53
CA ARG A 33 -8.81 -1.10 6.77
C ARG A 33 -8.35 -0.88 5.33
N LEU A 34 -7.08 -1.18 5.02
CA LEU A 34 -6.52 -1.02 3.69
C LEU A 34 -7.06 -2.11 2.77
N ASN A 35 -7.88 -1.71 1.78
CA ASN A 35 -8.32 -2.60 0.72
C ASN A 35 -7.19 -2.75 -0.31
N CYS A 36 -6.30 -3.72 -0.09
CA CYS A 36 -5.16 -3.96 -0.98
C CYS A 36 -5.55 -4.28 -2.44
N LYS A 37 -6.82 -4.61 -2.73
CA LYS A 37 -7.31 -4.82 -4.10
C LYS A 37 -7.48 -3.50 -4.87
N SER A 38 -7.93 -2.43 -4.19
CA SER A 38 -8.09 -1.09 -4.79
C SER A 38 -6.90 -0.17 -4.52
N LEU A 39 -6.06 -0.47 -3.52
CA LEU A 39 -4.94 0.36 -3.09
C LEU A 39 -3.99 0.74 -4.23
N GLY A 40 -3.64 -0.21 -5.10
CA GLY A 40 -2.77 0.07 -6.25
C GLY A 40 -3.39 1.07 -7.24
N ARG A 41 -4.73 1.03 -7.40
CA ARG A 41 -5.47 2.00 -8.22
C ARG A 41 -5.53 3.37 -7.55
N GLU A 42 -5.81 3.41 -6.25
CA GLU A 42 -5.84 4.65 -5.46
C GLU A 42 -4.48 5.36 -5.44
N ILE A 43 -3.38 4.62 -5.32
CA ILE A 43 -2.01 5.17 -5.39
C ILE A 43 -1.74 5.79 -6.76
N ARG A 44 -2.10 5.10 -7.86
CA ARG A 44 -1.93 5.62 -9.22
C ARG A 44 -2.80 6.85 -9.48
N GLU A 45 -4.05 6.83 -9.04
CA GLU A 45 -4.97 7.97 -9.16
C GLU A 45 -4.49 9.16 -8.32
N SER A 46 -4.02 8.93 -7.09
CA SER A 46 -3.45 9.97 -6.23
C SER A 46 -2.18 10.58 -6.84
N ALA A 47 -1.26 9.77 -7.35
CA ALA A 47 -0.04 10.24 -8.01
C ALA A 47 -0.34 11.03 -9.31
N SER A 48 -1.36 10.61 -10.06
CA SER A 48 -1.79 11.29 -11.29
C SER A 48 -2.50 12.61 -11.03
N ARG A 49 -3.24 12.73 -9.92
CA ARG A 49 -3.90 13.97 -9.48
C ARG A 49 -2.95 15.00 -8.88
N ARG A 50 -1.70 14.62 -8.56
CA ARG A 50 -0.69 15.57 -8.09
C ARG A 50 -0.17 16.38 -9.29
N PRO A 51 -0.38 17.72 -9.32
CA PRO A 51 0.00 18.57 -10.46
C PRO A 51 1.51 18.57 -10.76
N HIS A 52 2.34 18.11 -9.82
CA HIS A 52 3.80 18.07 -9.94
C HIS A 52 4.39 16.81 -10.60
N TYR A 53 3.59 15.76 -10.88
CA TYR A 53 4.17 14.53 -11.46
C TYR A 53 4.53 14.68 -12.95
N TYR A 54 3.75 15.46 -13.70
CA TYR A 54 4.00 15.66 -15.15
C TYR A 54 5.14 16.64 -15.45
N SER A 55 5.46 17.56 -14.54
CA SER A 55 6.56 18.53 -14.75
C SER A 55 7.95 17.88 -14.65
N MET A 56 8.13 16.85 -13.80
CA MET A 56 9.41 16.13 -13.70
C MET A 56 9.69 15.21 -14.90
N ARG A 57 8.66 14.62 -15.53
CA ARG A 57 8.85 13.70 -16.65
C ARG A 57 9.38 14.41 -17.91
N ARG A 58 8.97 15.67 -18.14
CA ARG A 58 9.52 16.50 -19.23
C ARG A 58 10.96 16.96 -18.95
N HIS A 59 11.34 17.14 -17.69
CA HIS A 59 12.67 17.62 -17.34
C HIS A 59 13.76 16.58 -17.59
N ASN A 60 13.46 15.28 -17.41
CA ASN A 60 14.39 14.19 -17.70
C ASN A 60 14.53 13.87 -19.20
N GLN A 61 13.52 14.14 -20.03
CA GLN A 61 13.65 13.93 -21.49
C GLN A 61 14.55 14.96 -22.18
N ARG A 62 14.63 16.19 -21.66
CA ARG A 62 15.49 17.25 -22.24
C ARG A 62 16.98 17.10 -21.96
N ARG A 63 17.39 16.11 -21.16
CA ARG A 63 18.80 15.86 -20.81
C ARG A 63 19.45 14.75 -21.65
N MET A 64 18.70 14.14 -22.58
CA MET A 64 19.18 13.07 -23.47
C MET A 64 19.22 13.50 -24.96
N LEU A 65 19.30 14.80 -25.24
CA LEU A 65 19.61 15.33 -26.56
C LEU A 65 20.83 16.23 -26.48
#